data_AF-A0A850LTM2-F1
#
_entry.id   AF-A0A850LTM2-F1
#
_cell.length_a   1.000
_cell.length_b   1.000
_cell.length_c   1.000
_cell.angle_alpha   90.00
_cell.angle_beta   90.00
_cell.angle_gamma   90.00
#
_symmetry.space_group_name_H-M   'P 1'
#
loop_
_entity.id
_entity.type
_entity.pdbx_description
1 polymer ?
#
loop_
_entity_poly.entity_id
_entity_poly.type
_entity_poly.pdbx_seq_one_letter_code
_entity_poly.pdbx_strand_id
1 'polypeptide(L)'
;MFNLNESDIILIYIFLITSFNGLLYGLVSNIIARWKLEDFKENFFAKVKSSLSFGGILISTNKLFWIGYIISLIFRIILFFLNNFELFFRLTLGIFLNFWYIFIYLLSRSGSDLISGKSPPKPYIKIKDPIIQEGYHEIFKWLEINLNAPKGNLKHRWAMPAAIFMFCYLWDSAFISLVWKYWDQNIASEILLPLLDNQTEDGRIPHFVSFFNKSEKIQPPLIAWAISNLKVNKEYLKYAYFKLKKFNQWLYKNRRLKNGLFFWKHSYESGIDNSPRFTDRSEKHKRDLTRIAAIDLNTYIVLQNQSLIKIAEKLQNGEKKDEYEADIDEFHNKNEELVELIQKYLWDEDTGLYLDYDIVSKKRIVINTIASFFPLVAEIPTENQAKRLIKHLESPYEYNTKIPLPSVALNDKNFEKDMWRGPIWVNTAYLVIKGLEKYQRYKLSGEFAFRIIKGVFETWKNEGSFYEFY
;
A
#
# COMPACT_ATOMS: atom_id res chain seq x y z
N MET A 1 -6.22 0.19 51.59
CA MET A 1 -6.14 -0.35 50.22
C MET A 1 -7.52 -0.16 49.59
N PHE A 2 -7.66 0.78 48.66
CA PHE A 2 -8.86 0.92 47.84
C PHE A 2 -8.56 0.38 46.44
N ASN A 3 -9.37 -0.55 45.94
CA ASN A 3 -9.32 -1.00 44.54
C ASN A 3 -10.01 0.06 43.68
N LEU A 4 -9.22 0.84 42.93
CA LEU A 4 -9.70 1.85 41.98
C LEU A 4 -9.71 1.23 40.57
N ASN A 5 -10.78 1.45 39.81
CA ASN A 5 -10.87 1.01 38.42
C ASN A 5 -10.17 2.00 37.46
N GLU A 6 -9.96 1.64 36.19
CA GLU A 6 -9.26 2.48 35.21
C GLU A 6 -9.88 3.88 35.05
N SER A 7 -11.20 4.00 35.17
CA SER A 7 -11.90 5.30 35.12
C SER A 7 -11.58 6.19 36.33
N ASP A 8 -11.44 5.60 37.53
CA ASP A 8 -11.07 6.34 38.74
C ASP A 8 -9.62 6.82 38.68
N ILE A 9 -8.72 6.02 38.09
CA ILE A 9 -7.31 6.38 37.87
C ILE A 9 -7.21 7.56 36.88
N ILE A 10 -8.01 7.54 35.80
CA ILE A 10 -8.06 8.63 34.82
C ILE A 10 -8.59 9.93 35.45
N LEU A 11 -9.63 9.85 36.29
CA LEU A 11 -10.19 11.01 37.00
C LEU A 11 -9.21 11.60 38.02
N ILE A 12 -8.48 10.75 38.76
CA ILE A 12 -7.42 11.19 39.68
C ILE A 12 -6.27 11.84 38.90
N TYR A 13 -5.91 11.30 37.73
CA TYR A 13 -4.88 11.89 36.86
C TYR A 13 -5.31 13.25 36.31
N ILE A 14 -6.57 13.39 35.86
CA ILE A 14 -7.11 14.67 35.39
C ILE A 14 -7.10 15.68 36.54
N PHE A 15 -7.55 15.29 37.74
CA PHE A 15 -7.57 16.15 38.92
C PHE A 15 -6.16 16.63 39.33
N LEU A 16 -5.18 15.74 39.34
CA LEU A 16 -3.78 16.06 39.63
C LEU A 16 -3.19 17.00 38.57
N ILE A 17 -3.49 16.80 37.29
CA ILE A 17 -3.04 17.67 36.19
C ILE A 17 -3.66 19.07 36.30
N THR A 18 -4.96 19.19 36.57
CA THR A 18 -5.61 20.49 36.77
C THR A 18 -5.06 21.22 38.00
N SER A 19 -4.75 20.49 39.06
CA SER A 19 -4.20 21.06 40.30
C SER A 19 -2.75 21.54 40.11
N PHE A 20 -1.94 20.77 39.38
CA PHE A 20 -0.56 21.13 39.03
C PHE A 20 -0.52 22.34 38.07
N ASN A 21 -1.46 22.43 37.13
CA ASN A 21 -1.60 23.59 36.23
C ASN A 21 -2.00 24.86 36.98
N GLY A 22 -2.87 24.78 38.00
CA GLY A 22 -3.21 25.91 38.86
C GLY A 22 -2.01 26.43 39.66
N LEU A 23 -1.18 25.51 40.18
CA LEU A 23 0.04 25.83 40.94
C LEU A 23 1.13 26.44 40.04
N LEU A 24 1.32 25.90 38.83
CA LEU A 24 2.27 26.41 37.85
C LEU A 24 1.85 27.79 37.32
N TYR A 25 0.54 28.01 37.10
CA TYR A 25 -0.01 29.32 36.73
C TYR A 25 0.23 30.37 37.82
N GLY A 26 0.03 30.00 39.10
CA GLY A 26 0.31 30.89 40.24
C GLY A 26 1.80 31.21 40.40
N LEU A 27 2.68 30.22 40.21
CA LEU A 27 4.15 30.39 40.26
C LEU A 27 4.67 31.26 39.11
N VAL A 28 4.26 30.96 37.88
CA VAL A 28 4.69 31.71 36.68
C VAL A 28 4.16 33.15 36.72
N SER A 29 2.91 33.37 37.16
CA SER A 29 2.36 34.72 37.31
C SER A 29 3.10 35.53 38.37
N ASN A 30 3.48 34.92 39.50
CA ASN A 30 4.29 35.58 40.54
C ASN A 30 5.74 35.86 40.10
N ILE A 31 6.33 34.99 39.28
CA ILE A 31 7.68 35.16 38.74
C ILE A 31 7.69 36.29 37.70
N ILE A 32 6.70 36.32 36.79
CA ILE A 32 6.58 37.36 35.76
C ILE A 32 6.24 38.72 36.37
N ALA A 33 5.41 38.76 37.43
CA ALA A 33 5.10 40.01 38.14
C ALA A 33 6.32 40.66 38.81
N ARG A 34 7.39 39.89 39.05
CA ARG A 34 8.61 40.36 39.73
C ARG A 34 9.77 40.69 38.79
N TRP A 35 9.68 40.33 37.50
CA TRP A 35 10.81 40.42 36.56
C TRP A 35 10.54 41.47 35.48
N LYS A 36 11.38 42.52 35.42
CA LYS A 36 11.35 43.51 34.33
C LYS A 36 11.80 42.83 33.03
N LEU A 37 11.08 43.10 31.95
CA LEU A 37 11.15 42.39 30.65
C LEU A 37 12.53 42.40 29.96
N GLU A 38 13.44 43.28 30.37
CA GLU A 38 14.74 43.47 29.70
C GLU A 38 15.78 42.39 30.08
N ASP A 39 15.74 41.83 31.29
CA ASP A 39 16.69 40.80 31.75
C ASP A 39 16.39 39.39 31.19
N PHE A 40 15.22 39.19 30.59
CA PHE A 40 14.76 37.89 30.08
C PHE A 40 15.46 37.47 28.77
N LYS A 41 15.82 38.44 27.91
CA LYS A 41 16.36 38.13 26.57
C LYS A 41 17.78 37.58 26.63
N GLU A 42 18.67 38.13 27.45
CA GLU A 42 20.08 37.72 27.43
C GLU A 42 20.33 36.39 28.18
N ASN A 43 19.63 36.13 29.27
CA ASN A 43 19.85 34.92 30.08
C ASN A 43 19.16 33.65 29.51
N PHE A 44 18.06 33.81 28.77
CA PHE A 44 17.31 32.67 28.23
C PHE A 44 18.07 31.96 27.11
N PHE A 45 18.62 32.70 26.14
CA PHE A 45 19.36 32.10 25.02
C PHE A 45 20.66 31.43 25.46
N ALA A 46 21.34 31.97 26.47
CA ALA A 46 22.55 31.37 27.04
C ALA A 46 22.27 30.01 27.72
N LYS A 47 21.14 29.89 28.44
CA LYS A 47 20.74 28.64 29.13
C LYS A 47 20.09 27.60 28.21
N VAL A 48 19.40 28.01 27.16
CA VAL A 48 18.87 27.06 26.14
C VAL A 48 20.00 26.42 25.35
N LYS A 49 21.08 27.16 25.09
CA LYS A 49 22.25 26.63 24.36
C LYS A 49 23.06 25.61 25.19
N SER A 50 23.06 25.72 26.52
CA SER A 50 23.76 24.78 27.41
C SER A 50 22.95 23.53 27.76
N SER A 51 21.63 23.52 27.53
CA SER A 51 20.73 22.40 27.84
C SER A 51 20.45 21.47 26.65
N LEU A 52 20.89 21.83 25.44
CA LEU A 52 20.77 21.01 24.22
C LEU A 52 21.83 19.91 24.07
N SER A 53 22.61 19.60 25.12
CA SER A 53 23.63 18.54 25.11
C SER A 53 23.14 17.17 25.58
N PHE A 54 21.82 16.95 25.69
CA PHE A 54 21.27 15.62 26.00
C PHE A 54 20.41 15.06 24.85
N GLY A 55 20.91 13.99 24.25
CA GLY A 55 20.11 12.92 23.64
C GLY A 55 19.46 13.24 22.29
N GLY A 56 20.07 12.73 21.22
CA GLY A 56 19.56 12.88 19.87
C GLY A 56 18.16 12.28 19.68
N ILE A 57 17.24 13.12 19.21
CA ILE A 57 16.05 12.71 18.48
C ILE A 57 16.16 13.41 17.12
N LEU A 58 16.18 12.61 16.06
CA LEU A 58 16.13 13.05 14.66
C LEU A 58 14.79 13.76 14.37
N ILE A 59 14.65 14.99 14.84
CA ILE A 59 13.74 16.00 14.28
C ILE A 59 14.63 16.96 13.47
N SER A 60 15.29 16.44 12.43
CA SER A 60 16.10 17.28 11.56
C SER A 60 15.82 16.96 10.10
N THR A 61 15.19 17.94 9.43
CA THR A 61 15.74 18.62 8.24
C THR A 61 14.70 19.47 7.52
N ASN A 62 13.40 19.35 7.83
CA ASN A 62 12.39 20.12 7.10
C ASN A 62 12.32 21.59 7.59
N LYS A 63 13.01 22.49 6.88
CA LYS A 63 12.99 23.94 7.14
C LYS A 63 11.56 24.50 7.17
N LEU A 64 10.63 23.94 6.40
CA LEU A 64 9.23 24.39 6.37
C LEU A 64 8.49 24.09 7.69
N PHE A 65 8.83 23.01 8.39
CA PHE A 65 8.26 22.71 9.70
C PHE A 65 8.66 23.75 10.74
N TRP A 66 9.95 24.10 10.80
CA TRP A 66 10.44 25.13 11.71
C TRP A 66 9.90 26.52 11.37
N ILE A 67 9.77 26.84 10.08
CA ILE A 67 9.13 28.08 9.62
C ILE A 67 7.66 28.11 10.07
N GLY A 68 6.90 27.03 9.86
CA GLY A 68 5.50 26.94 10.29
C GLY A 68 5.33 27.05 11.81
N TYR A 69 6.23 26.42 12.58
CA TYR A 69 6.26 26.52 14.04
C TYR A 69 6.54 27.94 14.51
N ILE A 70 7.53 28.62 13.91
CA ILE A 70 7.89 30.01 14.23
C ILE A 70 6.73 30.96 13.87
N ILE A 71 6.12 30.81 12.70
CA ILE A 71 4.95 31.61 12.28
C ILE A 71 3.80 31.42 13.27
N SER A 72 3.52 30.17 13.69
CA SER A 72 2.50 29.87 14.68
C SER A 72 2.80 30.48 16.05
N LEU A 73 4.07 30.55 16.45
CA LEU A 73 4.51 31.17 17.70
C LEU A 73 4.35 32.69 17.65
N ILE A 74 4.76 33.33 16.55
CA ILE A 74 4.62 34.78 16.34
C ILE A 74 3.14 35.17 16.34
N PHE A 75 2.28 34.42 15.63
CA PHE A 75 0.85 34.67 15.58
C PHE A 75 0.19 34.59 16.96
N ARG A 76 0.68 33.69 17.82
CA ARG A 76 0.22 33.55 19.20
C ARG A 76 0.65 34.70 20.11
N ILE A 77 1.87 35.18 19.95
CA ILE A 77 2.34 36.39 20.64
C ILE A 77 1.46 37.58 20.25
N ILE A 78 1.16 37.73 18.95
CA ILE A 78 0.26 38.78 18.45
C ILE A 78 -1.15 38.66 19.07
N LEU A 79 -1.74 37.46 19.06
CA LEU A 79 -3.07 37.24 19.65
C LEU A 79 -3.12 37.49 21.16
N PHE A 80 -2.02 37.21 21.88
CA PHE A 80 -1.87 37.52 23.30
C PHE A 80 -1.88 39.02 23.55
N PHE A 81 -1.14 39.81 22.75
CA PHE A 81 -1.14 41.27 22.87
C PHE A 81 -2.44 41.92 22.38
N LEU A 82 -3.21 41.26 21.52
CA LEU A 82 -4.54 41.70 21.09
C LEU A 82 -5.68 41.30 22.06
N ASN A 83 -5.36 40.76 23.24
CA ASN A 83 -6.31 40.29 24.26
C ASN A 83 -7.34 39.26 23.75
N ASN A 84 -7.05 38.53 22.67
CA ASN A 84 -7.94 37.50 22.14
C ASN A 84 -7.59 36.12 22.76
N PHE A 85 -7.78 36.04 24.08
CA PHE A 85 -7.34 34.92 24.92
C PHE A 85 -8.01 33.59 24.58
N GLU A 86 -9.27 33.61 24.14
CA GLU A 86 -9.99 32.38 23.77
C GLU A 86 -9.38 31.72 22.53
N LEU A 87 -9.06 32.50 21.49
CA LEU A 87 -8.46 31.99 20.27
C LEU A 87 -7.01 31.53 20.50
N PHE A 88 -6.25 32.26 21.31
CA PHE A 88 -4.91 31.87 21.75
C PHE A 88 -4.92 30.51 22.47
N PHE A 89 -5.87 30.30 23.39
CA PHE A 89 -5.99 29.07 24.16
C PHE A 89 -6.38 27.88 23.28
N ARG A 90 -7.36 28.04 22.38
CA ARG A 90 -7.78 26.98 21.43
C ARG A 90 -6.64 26.54 20.50
N LEU A 91 -5.86 27.49 19.97
CA LEU A 91 -4.72 27.19 19.10
C LEU A 91 -3.57 26.52 19.85
N THR A 92 -3.33 26.92 21.10
CA THR A 92 -2.29 26.33 21.94
C THR A 92 -2.65 24.92 22.39
N LEU A 93 -3.89 24.69 22.79
CA LEU A 93 -4.41 23.37 23.14
C LEU A 93 -4.43 22.42 21.93
N GLY A 94 -4.85 22.89 20.75
CA GLY A 94 -4.87 22.09 19.54
C GLY A 94 -3.48 21.62 19.09
N ILE A 95 -2.45 22.46 19.24
CA ILE A 95 -1.07 22.09 18.91
C ILE A 95 -0.47 21.20 20.00
N PHE A 96 -0.77 21.45 21.28
CA PHE A 96 -0.34 20.55 22.36
C PHE A 96 -0.96 19.16 22.21
N LEU A 97 -2.24 19.06 21.85
CA LEU A 97 -2.90 17.78 21.56
C LEU A 97 -2.29 17.08 20.33
N ASN A 98 -1.92 17.82 19.28
CA ASN A 98 -1.21 17.24 18.13
C ASN A 98 0.21 16.79 18.50
N PHE A 99 0.96 17.57 19.27
CA PHE A 99 2.28 17.17 19.77
C PHE A 99 2.17 15.98 20.71
N TRP A 100 1.16 15.94 21.57
CA TRP A 100 0.91 14.84 22.49
C TRP A 100 0.44 13.59 21.75
N TYR A 101 -0.35 13.73 20.68
CA TYR A 101 -0.71 12.63 19.78
C TYR A 101 0.52 12.07 19.05
N ILE A 102 1.37 12.94 18.50
CA ILE A 102 2.65 12.55 17.88
C ILE A 102 3.57 11.91 18.91
N PHE A 103 3.65 12.45 20.12
CA PHE A 103 4.49 11.94 21.20
C PHE A 103 4.00 10.59 21.73
N ILE A 104 2.68 10.41 21.94
CA ILE A 104 2.07 9.10 22.24
C ILE A 104 2.25 8.13 21.08
N TYR A 105 2.10 8.57 19.83
CA TYR A 105 2.35 7.74 18.66
C TYR A 105 3.81 7.26 18.62
N LEU A 106 4.77 8.15 18.90
CA LEU A 106 6.19 7.84 18.99
C LEU A 106 6.54 6.96 20.21
N LEU A 107 5.92 7.18 21.37
CA LEU A 107 6.08 6.35 22.57
C LEU A 107 5.40 4.97 22.42
N SER A 108 4.31 4.89 21.67
CA SER A 108 3.71 3.60 21.28
C SER A 108 4.58 2.83 20.29
N ARG A 109 5.55 3.51 19.66
CA ARG A 109 6.63 2.92 18.87
C ARG A 109 7.89 2.62 19.69
N SER A 110 8.11 3.24 20.84
CA SER A 110 9.23 2.89 21.74
C SER A 110 9.00 1.56 22.47
N GLY A 111 7.81 0.98 22.35
CA GLY A 111 7.54 -0.44 22.60
C GLY A 111 7.85 -1.33 21.39
N SER A 112 8.85 -0.97 20.57
CA SER A 112 9.43 -1.90 19.60
C SER A 112 10.26 -2.93 20.36
N ASP A 113 9.59 -3.87 21.05
CA ASP A 113 10.11 -5.22 21.23
C ASP A 113 10.08 -5.99 19.88
N LEU A 114 10.34 -5.28 18.78
CA LEU A 114 10.42 -5.83 17.45
C LEU A 114 11.84 -6.37 17.27
N ILE A 115 11.89 -7.70 17.35
CA ILE A 115 12.94 -8.59 16.86
C ILE A 115 14.09 -8.79 17.87
N SER A 116 13.80 -9.53 18.95
CA SER A 116 14.81 -10.21 19.80
C SER A 116 15.52 -11.39 19.09
N GLY A 117 15.36 -11.54 17.78
CA GLY A 117 16.11 -12.48 16.95
C GLY A 117 17.13 -11.75 16.09
N LYS A 118 18.30 -12.32 15.86
CA LYS A 118 19.26 -11.78 14.88
C LYS A 118 18.53 -11.48 13.57
N SER A 119 18.65 -10.26 13.02
CA SER A 119 18.16 -9.97 11.67
C SER A 119 18.69 -11.06 10.72
N PRO A 120 17.84 -11.73 9.93
CA PRO A 120 18.31 -12.77 9.03
C PRO A 120 19.38 -12.20 8.10
N PRO A 121 20.35 -13.01 7.65
CA PRO A 121 21.39 -12.51 6.75
C PRO A 121 20.74 -11.88 5.52
N LYS A 122 21.12 -10.62 5.24
CA LYS A 122 20.57 -9.88 4.11
C LYS A 122 20.83 -10.69 2.83
N PRO A 123 19.82 -10.86 1.94
CA PRO A 123 20.02 -11.74 0.80
C PRO A 123 21.12 -11.17 -0.11
N TYR A 124 22.02 -12.02 -0.56
CA TYR A 124 23.14 -11.59 -1.41
C TYR A 124 22.65 -11.30 -2.84
N ILE A 125 22.99 -10.13 -3.37
CA ILE A 125 22.80 -9.82 -4.80
C ILE A 125 24.13 -9.89 -5.54
N LYS A 126 24.13 -10.52 -6.71
CA LYS A 126 25.32 -10.64 -7.59
C LYS A 126 25.64 -9.35 -8.37
N ILE A 127 24.73 -8.38 -8.37
CA ILE A 127 24.88 -7.13 -9.11
C ILE A 127 25.93 -6.25 -8.41
N LYS A 128 26.93 -5.79 -9.18
CA LYS A 128 28.06 -4.99 -8.67
C LYS A 128 27.84 -3.47 -8.70
N ASP A 129 26.73 -3.01 -9.25
CA ASP A 129 26.39 -1.57 -9.28
C ASP A 129 26.22 -1.05 -7.84
N PRO A 130 27.01 -0.05 -7.39
CA PRO A 130 26.98 0.42 -6.00
C PRO A 130 25.62 0.97 -5.57
N ILE A 131 24.93 1.69 -6.46
CA ILE A 131 23.62 2.29 -6.18
C ILE A 131 22.60 1.17 -5.95
N ILE A 132 22.68 0.09 -6.75
CA ILE A 132 21.82 -1.08 -6.58
C ILE A 132 22.14 -1.82 -5.28
N GLN A 133 23.41 -1.98 -4.92
CA GLN A 133 23.78 -2.62 -3.65
C GLN A 133 23.28 -1.81 -2.45
N GLU A 134 23.51 -0.51 -2.43
CA GLU A 134 23.07 0.37 -1.35
C GLU A 134 21.53 0.41 -1.24
N GLY A 135 20.85 0.68 -2.37
CA GLY A 135 19.39 0.76 -2.40
C GLY A 135 18.71 -0.56 -2.00
N TYR A 136 19.26 -1.70 -2.42
CA TYR A 136 18.76 -3.01 -2.03
C TYR A 136 18.81 -3.23 -0.51
N HIS A 137 19.89 -2.80 0.15
CA HIS A 137 19.99 -2.87 1.61
C HIS A 137 19.05 -1.90 2.30
N GLU A 138 18.75 -0.76 1.68
CA GLU A 138 17.85 0.24 2.23
C GLU A 138 16.38 -0.20 2.19
N ILE A 139 15.94 -0.86 1.11
CA ILE A 139 14.57 -1.41 1.01
C ILE A 139 14.23 -2.25 2.25
N PHE A 140 15.16 -3.09 2.70
CA PHE A 140 14.93 -3.95 3.86
C PHE A 140 14.73 -3.19 5.16
N LYS A 141 15.42 -2.05 5.34
CA LYS A 141 15.17 -1.18 6.50
C LYS A 141 13.75 -0.61 6.45
N TRP A 142 13.30 -0.18 5.28
CA TRP A 142 11.93 0.32 5.11
C TRP A 142 10.89 -0.77 5.34
N LEU A 143 11.14 -2.00 4.89
CA LEU A 143 10.26 -3.14 5.17
C LEU A 143 10.17 -3.44 6.67
N GLU A 144 11.30 -3.41 7.40
CA GLU A 144 11.32 -3.57 8.87
C GLU A 144 10.56 -2.44 9.57
N ILE A 145 10.79 -1.18 9.19
CA ILE A 145 10.10 0.00 9.76
C ILE A 145 8.58 -0.08 9.56
N ASN A 146 8.16 -0.67 8.44
CA ASN A 146 6.76 -0.83 8.07
C ASN A 146 6.14 -2.12 8.62
N LEU A 147 6.90 -3.01 9.25
CA LEU A 147 6.40 -4.21 9.91
C LEU A 147 5.94 -3.88 11.33
N ASN A 148 4.75 -4.34 11.69
CA ASN A 148 4.10 -4.02 12.94
C ASN A 148 3.74 -5.29 13.71
N ALA A 149 3.77 -5.18 15.04
CA ALA A 149 3.26 -6.21 15.93
C ALA A 149 1.72 -6.34 15.82
N PRO A 150 1.17 -7.50 16.24
CA PRO A 150 -0.27 -7.67 16.37
C PRO A 150 -0.94 -6.56 17.18
N LYS A 151 -2.10 -6.09 16.74
CA LYS A 151 -2.88 -5.05 17.44
C LYS A 151 -4.36 -5.07 17.04
N GLY A 152 -5.25 -5.16 18.03
CA GLY A 152 -6.70 -5.14 17.81
C GLY A 152 -7.15 -6.24 16.85
N ASN A 153 -7.86 -5.87 15.78
CA ASN A 153 -8.30 -6.81 14.74
C ASN A 153 -7.15 -7.47 13.94
N LEU A 154 -5.93 -6.95 14.03
CA LEU A 154 -4.75 -7.49 13.34
C LEU A 154 -4.03 -8.46 14.29
N LYS A 155 -4.47 -9.71 14.33
CA LYS A 155 -4.00 -10.74 15.30
C LYS A 155 -2.59 -11.28 15.03
N HIS A 156 -2.06 -11.00 13.84
CA HIS A 156 -0.73 -11.40 13.40
C HIS A 156 0.11 -10.16 13.09
N ARG A 157 1.44 -10.33 12.92
CA ARG A 157 2.26 -9.25 12.37
C ARG A 157 1.69 -8.81 11.02
N TRP A 158 1.80 -7.53 10.73
CA TRP A 158 1.22 -6.93 9.53
C TRP A 158 2.13 -5.82 9.00
N ALA A 159 2.09 -5.58 7.70
CA ALA A 159 2.89 -4.55 7.06
C ALA A 159 2.00 -3.40 6.58
N MET A 160 2.45 -2.16 6.84
CA MET A 160 1.86 -0.97 6.23
C MET A 160 2.59 -0.65 4.90
N PRO A 161 1.92 -0.12 3.86
CA PRO A 161 2.61 0.32 2.64
C PRO A 161 3.56 1.49 2.90
N ALA A 162 3.09 2.48 3.66
CA ALA A 162 3.85 3.65 4.09
C ALA A 162 3.25 4.24 5.37
N ALA A 163 3.97 5.15 6.03
CA ALA A 163 3.54 5.79 7.28
C ALA A 163 2.18 6.52 7.17
N ILE A 164 1.83 7.04 6.00
CA ILE A 164 0.53 7.69 5.75
C ILE A 164 -0.61 6.66 5.55
N PHE A 165 -0.27 5.42 5.21
CA PHE A 165 -1.19 4.31 4.99
C PHE A 165 -1.12 3.32 6.16
N MET A 166 -1.57 3.76 7.34
CA MET A 166 -1.34 3.10 8.64
C MET A 166 -2.05 1.74 8.87
N PHE A 167 -2.54 1.06 7.83
CA PHE A 167 -3.34 -0.15 7.94
C PHE A 167 -2.80 -1.29 7.05
N CYS A 168 -3.33 -2.50 7.24
CA CYS A 168 -3.00 -3.64 6.41
C CYS A 168 -3.90 -3.63 5.16
N TYR A 169 -3.31 -3.37 3.98
CA TYR A 169 -4.02 -3.28 2.70
C TYR A 169 -3.86 -4.56 1.88
N LEU A 170 -4.93 -4.94 1.16
CA LEU A 170 -5.07 -6.25 0.53
C LEU A 170 -4.01 -6.51 -0.55
N TRP A 171 -3.93 -5.65 -1.57
CA TRP A 171 -3.00 -5.89 -2.68
C TRP A 171 -1.55 -5.58 -2.27
N ASP A 172 -1.33 -4.60 -1.39
CA ASP A 172 -0.01 -4.22 -0.90
C ASP A 172 0.62 -5.39 -0.15
N SER A 173 -0.14 -6.01 0.75
CA SER A 173 0.33 -7.18 1.50
C SER A 173 0.76 -8.31 0.57
N ALA A 174 0.05 -8.51 -0.55
CA ALA A 174 0.44 -9.50 -1.56
C ALA A 174 1.83 -9.18 -2.14
N PHE A 175 2.08 -7.94 -2.60
CA PHE A 175 3.39 -7.56 -3.13
C PHE A 175 4.49 -7.54 -2.06
N ILE A 176 4.20 -7.01 -0.88
CA ILE A 176 5.14 -6.94 0.25
C ILE A 176 5.59 -8.36 0.65
N SER A 177 4.67 -9.34 0.67
CA SER A 177 5.03 -10.74 0.96
C SER A 177 6.00 -11.33 -0.06
N LEU A 178 5.88 -10.95 -1.35
CA LEU A 178 6.76 -11.43 -2.40
C LEU A 178 8.17 -10.85 -2.30
N VAL A 179 8.35 -9.74 -1.59
CA VAL A 179 9.68 -9.21 -1.24
C VAL A 179 10.21 -9.91 0.00
N TRP A 180 9.39 -10.01 1.06
CA TRP A 180 9.77 -10.68 2.31
C TRP A 180 10.22 -12.12 2.10
N LYS A 181 9.65 -12.86 1.14
CA LYS A 181 9.97 -14.28 0.92
C LYS A 181 11.47 -14.57 0.68
N TYR A 182 12.22 -13.57 0.18
CA TYR A 182 13.66 -13.70 -0.03
C TYR A 182 14.47 -13.53 1.26
N TRP A 183 13.87 -12.95 2.29
CA TRP A 183 14.49 -12.68 3.58
C TRP A 183 13.95 -13.58 4.69
N ASP A 184 12.62 -13.70 4.82
CA ASP A 184 11.94 -14.49 5.83
C ASP A 184 10.57 -14.99 5.30
N GLN A 185 10.45 -16.31 5.09
CA GLN A 185 9.22 -16.95 4.62
C GLN A 185 8.10 -16.92 5.68
N ASN A 186 8.46 -16.93 6.97
CA ASN A 186 7.47 -16.86 8.05
C ASN A 186 6.81 -15.48 8.05
N ILE A 187 7.60 -14.40 8.02
CA ILE A 187 7.06 -13.03 7.91
C ILE A 187 6.25 -12.88 6.61
N ALA A 188 6.79 -13.34 5.47
CA ALA A 188 6.10 -13.26 4.19
C ALA A 188 4.69 -13.88 4.23
N SER A 189 4.54 -15.03 4.88
CA SER A 189 3.24 -15.70 5.01
C SER A 189 2.34 -15.08 6.10
N GLU A 190 2.93 -14.64 7.21
CA GLU A 190 2.21 -14.15 8.38
C GLU A 190 1.48 -12.84 8.09
N ILE A 191 2.11 -11.91 7.35
CA ILE A 191 1.51 -10.60 7.05
C ILE A 191 0.25 -10.67 6.17
N LEU A 192 -0.05 -11.85 5.60
CA LEU A 192 -1.27 -12.10 4.82
C LEU A 192 -2.44 -12.57 5.71
N LEU A 193 -2.16 -13.15 6.88
CA LEU A 193 -3.18 -13.68 7.79
C LEU A 193 -4.18 -12.62 8.29
N PRO A 194 -3.78 -11.37 8.64
CA PRO A 194 -4.74 -10.37 9.11
C PRO A 194 -5.90 -10.12 8.13
N LEU A 195 -5.64 -10.22 6.83
CA LEU A 195 -6.67 -10.08 5.79
C LEU A 195 -7.58 -11.32 5.71
N LEU A 196 -7.01 -12.52 5.80
CA LEU A 196 -7.74 -13.81 5.78
C LEU A 196 -8.61 -14.00 7.03
N ASP A 197 -8.11 -13.57 8.20
CA ASP A 197 -8.79 -13.64 9.48
C ASP A 197 -10.00 -12.70 9.54
N ASN A 198 -9.90 -11.57 8.85
CA ASN A 198 -10.95 -10.55 8.81
C ASN A 198 -11.92 -10.71 7.62
N GLN A 199 -11.81 -11.83 6.87
CA GLN A 199 -12.80 -12.22 5.87
C GLN A 199 -14.20 -12.22 6.49
N THR A 200 -15.17 -11.63 5.78
CA THR A 200 -16.56 -11.60 6.21
C THR A 200 -17.23 -12.97 6.11
N GLU A 201 -18.36 -13.12 6.78
CA GLU A 201 -19.15 -14.37 6.77
C GLU A 201 -19.62 -14.76 5.36
N ASP A 202 -19.85 -13.81 4.46
CA ASP A 202 -20.22 -14.07 3.07
C ASP A 202 -19.01 -14.36 2.15
N GLY A 203 -17.77 -14.19 2.65
CA GLY A 203 -16.54 -14.54 1.92
C GLY A 203 -15.70 -13.38 1.42
N ARG A 204 -16.14 -12.13 1.57
CA ARG A 204 -15.38 -10.95 1.13
C ARG A 204 -14.11 -10.77 1.97
N ILE A 205 -12.98 -10.55 1.30
CA ILE A 205 -11.77 -10.06 1.96
C ILE A 205 -11.72 -8.52 1.82
N PRO A 206 -11.62 -7.76 2.93
CA PRO A 206 -11.60 -6.29 2.88
C PRO A 206 -10.41 -5.72 2.12
N HIS A 207 -10.62 -4.56 1.48
CA HIS A 207 -9.56 -3.69 0.93
C HIS A 207 -8.48 -3.40 1.99
N PHE A 208 -8.88 -3.02 3.19
CA PHE A 208 -7.95 -2.87 4.30
C PHE A 208 -8.57 -3.33 5.62
N VAL A 209 -7.70 -3.65 6.58
CA VAL A 209 -8.03 -3.94 7.96
C VAL A 209 -7.23 -3.00 8.86
N SER A 210 -7.93 -2.27 9.73
CA SER A 210 -7.35 -1.45 10.80
C SER A 210 -7.51 -2.15 12.15
N PHE A 211 -6.97 -1.54 13.22
CA PHE A 211 -7.06 -2.09 14.57
C PHE A 211 -8.49 -2.21 15.11
N PHE A 212 -9.42 -1.41 14.58
CA PHE A 212 -10.80 -1.27 15.09
C PHE A 212 -11.87 -1.38 14.01
N ASN A 213 -11.50 -1.38 12.72
CA ASN A 213 -12.47 -1.45 11.62
C ASN A 213 -11.90 -2.18 10.39
N LYS A 214 -12.74 -2.44 9.40
CA LYS A 214 -12.36 -2.98 8.10
C LYS A 214 -13.19 -2.35 6.99
N SER A 215 -12.61 -2.27 5.80
CA SER A 215 -13.28 -1.68 4.64
C SER A 215 -14.46 -2.53 4.16
N GLU A 216 -15.46 -1.88 3.57
CA GLU A 216 -16.55 -2.54 2.81
C GLU A 216 -16.17 -2.86 1.36
N LYS A 217 -15.10 -2.24 0.86
CA LYS A 217 -14.56 -2.44 -0.49
C LYS A 217 -13.65 -3.67 -0.53
N ILE A 218 -13.32 -4.11 -1.73
CA ILE A 218 -12.21 -5.04 -2.01
C ILE A 218 -11.04 -4.31 -2.67
N GLN A 219 -9.99 -5.04 -2.99
CA GLN A 219 -8.86 -4.61 -3.83
C GLN A 219 -8.47 -5.78 -4.76
N PRO A 220 -7.48 -5.65 -5.67
CA PRO A 220 -7.00 -6.75 -6.51
C PRO A 220 -6.76 -8.06 -5.73
N PRO A 221 -7.39 -9.19 -6.12
CA PRO A 221 -7.38 -10.44 -5.36
C PRO A 221 -6.08 -11.24 -5.56
N LEU A 222 -4.94 -10.64 -5.22
CA LEU A 222 -3.60 -11.16 -5.49
C LEU A 222 -3.03 -12.05 -4.37
N ILE A 223 -3.74 -12.24 -3.26
CA ILE A 223 -3.27 -13.03 -2.11
C ILE A 223 -3.05 -14.50 -2.49
N ALA A 224 -3.94 -15.10 -3.27
CA ALA A 224 -3.76 -16.48 -3.76
C ALA A 224 -2.48 -16.60 -4.60
N TRP A 225 -2.24 -15.63 -5.48
CA TRP A 225 -1.02 -15.57 -6.28
C TRP A 225 0.22 -15.43 -5.41
N ALA A 226 0.21 -14.53 -4.43
CA ALA A 226 1.30 -14.38 -3.47
C ALA A 226 1.60 -15.71 -2.74
N ILE A 227 0.60 -16.31 -2.10
CA ILE A 227 0.74 -17.56 -1.32
C ILE A 227 1.24 -18.71 -2.19
N SER A 228 0.76 -18.84 -3.44
CA SER A 228 1.22 -19.89 -4.35
C SER A 228 2.75 -19.82 -4.64
N ASN A 229 3.35 -18.65 -4.45
CA ASN A 229 4.77 -18.34 -4.63
C ASN A 229 5.59 -18.33 -3.33
N LEU A 230 4.98 -18.65 -2.18
CA LEU A 230 5.66 -18.78 -0.89
C LEU A 230 5.97 -20.24 -0.56
N LYS A 231 6.93 -20.44 0.34
CA LYS A 231 7.26 -21.74 0.95
C LYS A 231 6.67 -21.75 2.36
N VAL A 232 5.51 -22.39 2.51
CA VAL A 232 4.74 -22.41 3.76
C VAL A 232 4.33 -23.84 4.10
N ASN A 233 3.98 -24.09 5.36
CA ASN A 233 3.58 -25.42 5.82
C ASN A 233 2.16 -25.80 5.33
N LYS A 234 1.83 -27.09 5.44
CA LYS A 234 0.56 -27.65 4.96
C LYS A 234 -0.66 -27.08 5.70
N GLU A 235 -0.53 -26.79 6.99
CA GLU A 235 -1.63 -26.24 7.82
C GLU A 235 -2.01 -24.83 7.37
N TYR A 236 -1.01 -23.98 7.16
CA TYR A 236 -1.19 -22.64 6.59
C TYR A 236 -1.85 -22.73 5.21
N LEU A 237 -1.35 -23.60 4.32
CA LEU A 237 -1.95 -23.77 2.99
C LEU A 237 -3.42 -24.19 3.08
N LYS A 238 -3.76 -25.14 3.95
CA LYS A 238 -5.14 -25.60 4.16
C LYS A 238 -6.03 -24.45 4.64
N TYR A 239 -5.57 -23.68 5.63
CA TYR A 239 -6.30 -22.51 6.15
C TYR A 239 -6.52 -21.46 5.04
N ALA A 240 -5.45 -21.04 4.37
CA ALA A 240 -5.51 -20.05 3.33
C ALA A 240 -6.37 -20.50 2.15
N TYR A 241 -6.28 -21.77 1.75
CA TYR A 241 -7.05 -22.32 0.64
C TYR A 241 -8.56 -22.14 0.84
N PHE A 242 -9.10 -22.56 1.98
CA PHE A 242 -10.54 -22.46 2.23
C PHE A 242 -11.02 -21.01 2.32
N LYS A 243 -10.21 -20.11 2.90
CA LYS A 243 -10.49 -18.67 2.91
C LYS A 243 -10.52 -18.11 1.49
N LEU A 244 -9.53 -18.43 0.67
CA LEU A 244 -9.42 -17.93 -0.71
C LEU A 244 -10.48 -18.53 -1.63
N LYS A 245 -10.84 -19.82 -1.48
CA LYS A 245 -11.97 -20.44 -2.19
C LYS A 245 -13.27 -19.69 -1.91
N LYS A 246 -13.53 -19.35 -0.65
CA LYS A 246 -14.71 -18.57 -0.26
C LYS A 246 -14.69 -17.15 -0.83
N PHE A 247 -13.51 -16.51 -0.90
CA PHE A 247 -13.37 -15.20 -1.53
C PHE A 247 -13.58 -15.26 -3.04
N ASN A 248 -13.08 -16.31 -3.70
CA ASN A 248 -13.35 -16.57 -5.11
C ASN A 248 -14.85 -16.70 -5.36
N GLN A 249 -15.56 -17.55 -4.60
CA GLN A 249 -17.02 -17.69 -4.68
C GLN A 249 -17.74 -16.35 -4.49
N TRP A 250 -17.28 -15.53 -3.54
CA TRP A 250 -17.83 -14.19 -3.32
C TRP A 250 -17.63 -13.28 -4.54
N LEU A 251 -16.46 -13.31 -5.20
CA LEU A 251 -16.18 -12.53 -6.40
C LEU A 251 -17.10 -12.94 -7.56
N TYR A 252 -17.25 -14.25 -7.82
CA TYR A 252 -18.17 -14.77 -8.85
C TYR A 252 -19.63 -14.38 -8.61
N LYS A 253 -20.04 -14.30 -7.34
CA LYS A 253 -21.41 -13.89 -6.98
C LYS A 253 -21.62 -12.38 -7.08
N ASN A 254 -20.64 -11.57 -6.68
CA ASN A 254 -20.85 -10.14 -6.39
C ASN A 254 -20.17 -9.18 -7.38
N ARG A 255 -19.30 -9.67 -8.27
CA ARG A 255 -18.54 -8.85 -9.22
C ARG A 255 -18.67 -9.32 -10.67
N ARG A 256 -19.65 -10.18 -10.98
CA ARG A 256 -19.90 -10.72 -12.32
C ARG A 256 -20.98 -9.94 -13.06
N LEU A 257 -20.70 -9.61 -14.31
CA LEU A 257 -21.59 -8.93 -15.25
C LEU A 257 -22.50 -9.92 -15.97
N LYS A 258 -23.55 -9.40 -16.63
CA LYS A 258 -24.49 -10.20 -17.42
C LYS A 258 -23.83 -11.00 -18.57
N ASN A 259 -22.71 -10.52 -19.10
CA ASN A 259 -21.95 -11.22 -20.16
C ASN A 259 -20.88 -12.17 -19.60
N GLY A 260 -20.85 -12.41 -18.29
CA GLY A 260 -19.93 -13.35 -17.64
C GLY A 260 -18.60 -12.76 -17.16
N LEU A 261 -18.20 -11.58 -17.67
CA LEU A 261 -16.97 -10.86 -17.25
C LEU A 261 -17.14 -10.16 -15.90
N PHE A 262 -16.04 -9.63 -15.36
CA PHE A 262 -15.99 -9.01 -14.04
C PHE A 262 -15.83 -7.49 -14.09
N PHE A 263 -16.38 -6.79 -13.08
CA PHE A 263 -16.37 -5.35 -12.96
C PHE A 263 -15.89 -4.87 -11.59
N TRP A 264 -15.34 -3.66 -11.52
CA TRP A 264 -15.06 -2.96 -10.26
C TRP A 264 -16.29 -2.19 -9.80
N LYS A 265 -16.69 -2.28 -8.52
CA LYS A 265 -17.83 -1.48 -8.02
C LYS A 265 -17.46 -0.01 -7.81
N HIS A 266 -16.19 0.26 -7.53
CA HIS A 266 -15.65 1.60 -7.31
C HIS A 266 -14.17 1.63 -7.74
N SER A 267 -13.66 2.77 -8.21
CA SER A 267 -12.28 2.84 -8.71
C SER A 267 -11.23 2.47 -7.67
N TYR A 268 -11.45 2.83 -6.40
CA TYR A 268 -10.62 2.39 -5.26
C TYR A 268 -10.52 0.86 -5.09
N GLU A 269 -11.45 0.08 -5.67
CA GLU A 269 -11.30 -1.38 -5.67
C GLU A 269 -10.24 -1.87 -6.66
N SER A 270 -9.88 -1.07 -7.66
CA SER A 270 -8.89 -1.45 -8.67
C SER A 270 -7.44 -1.28 -8.21
N GLY A 271 -7.21 -0.43 -7.20
CA GLY A 271 -5.87 0.02 -6.82
C GLY A 271 -5.27 1.07 -7.78
N ILE A 272 -5.95 1.43 -8.87
CA ILE A 272 -5.52 2.43 -9.86
C ILE A 272 -6.50 3.61 -9.97
N ASP A 273 -6.75 4.22 -8.82
CA ASP A 273 -7.96 4.99 -8.46
C ASP A 273 -8.39 6.09 -9.42
N ASN A 274 -7.43 6.87 -9.95
CA ASN A 274 -7.69 7.98 -10.86
C ASN A 274 -7.29 7.68 -12.32
N SER A 275 -7.12 6.40 -12.66
CA SER A 275 -6.83 5.98 -14.02
C SER A 275 -7.82 6.59 -15.03
N PRO A 276 -7.35 7.01 -16.22
CA PRO A 276 -8.23 7.55 -17.27
C PRO A 276 -9.28 6.55 -17.76
N ARG A 277 -9.10 5.25 -17.43
CA ARG A 277 -10.11 4.21 -17.62
C ARG A 277 -11.42 4.54 -16.91
N PHE A 278 -11.37 5.18 -15.74
CA PHE A 278 -12.51 5.37 -14.85
C PHE A 278 -13.03 6.80 -14.80
N THR A 279 -12.18 7.80 -15.06
CA THR A 279 -12.55 9.21 -14.95
C THR A 279 -11.96 10.06 -16.06
N ASP A 280 -12.62 11.18 -16.37
CA ASP A 280 -12.03 12.23 -17.21
C ASP A 280 -10.87 12.94 -16.48
N ARG A 281 -10.12 13.78 -17.20
CA ARG A 281 -8.98 14.53 -16.63
C ARG A 281 -9.36 15.42 -15.45
N SER A 282 -10.59 15.93 -15.42
CA SER A 282 -11.06 16.76 -14.28
C SER A 282 -11.43 15.96 -13.04
N GLU A 283 -11.52 14.63 -13.17
CA GLU A 283 -12.07 13.68 -12.19
C GLU A 283 -13.51 13.94 -11.75
N LYS A 284 -14.18 14.94 -12.33
CA LYS A 284 -15.57 15.29 -12.05
C LYS A 284 -16.52 14.29 -12.70
N HIS A 285 -16.15 13.74 -13.85
CA HIS A 285 -16.98 12.80 -14.59
C HIS A 285 -16.43 11.39 -14.43
N LYS A 286 -17.08 10.63 -13.54
CA LYS A 286 -16.76 9.23 -13.27
C LYS A 286 -17.63 8.33 -14.15
N ARG A 287 -17.03 7.29 -14.72
CA ARG A 287 -17.78 6.23 -15.40
C ARG A 287 -18.54 5.40 -14.38
N ASP A 288 -19.73 4.94 -14.77
CA ASP A 288 -20.39 3.85 -14.06
C ASP A 288 -19.60 2.56 -14.29
N LEU A 289 -18.82 2.15 -13.29
CA LEU A 289 -17.98 0.96 -13.40
C LEU A 289 -18.78 -0.34 -13.35
N THR A 290 -20.05 -0.30 -12.92
CA THR A 290 -20.90 -1.51 -12.80
C THR A 290 -21.33 -2.11 -14.13
N ARG A 291 -21.01 -1.45 -15.24
CA ARG A 291 -21.20 -1.90 -16.63
C ARG A 291 -19.88 -2.09 -17.39
N ILE A 292 -18.74 -1.85 -16.75
CA ILE A 292 -17.42 -1.95 -17.38
C ILE A 292 -16.77 -3.28 -17.02
N ALA A 293 -16.60 -4.14 -18.01
CA ALA A 293 -15.74 -5.30 -17.90
C ALA A 293 -14.28 -4.83 -17.86
N ALA A 294 -13.68 -4.89 -16.68
CA ALA A 294 -12.36 -4.32 -16.41
C ALA A 294 -11.25 -5.35 -16.69
N ILE A 295 -10.34 -5.08 -17.63
CA ILE A 295 -9.35 -6.07 -18.08
C ILE A 295 -8.45 -6.58 -16.94
N ASP A 296 -8.08 -5.69 -16.03
CA ASP A 296 -7.27 -6.01 -14.86
C ASP A 296 -7.99 -6.97 -13.91
N LEU A 297 -9.23 -6.70 -13.50
CA LEU A 297 -9.97 -7.61 -12.62
C LEU A 297 -10.16 -8.98 -13.26
N ASN A 298 -10.55 -9.03 -14.53
CA ASN A 298 -10.74 -10.30 -15.23
C ASN A 298 -9.43 -11.10 -15.27
N THR A 299 -8.30 -10.44 -15.51
CA THR A 299 -6.97 -11.05 -15.40
C THR A 299 -6.68 -11.56 -13.99
N TYR A 300 -6.97 -10.75 -12.96
CA TYR A 300 -6.73 -11.16 -11.56
C TYR A 300 -7.60 -12.34 -11.13
N ILE A 301 -8.82 -12.48 -11.65
CA ILE A 301 -9.65 -13.66 -11.40
C ILE A 301 -9.05 -14.91 -12.06
N VAL A 302 -8.57 -14.81 -13.30
CA VAL A 302 -7.86 -15.93 -13.96
C VAL A 302 -6.64 -16.34 -13.12
N LEU A 303 -5.81 -15.36 -12.73
CA LEU A 303 -4.61 -15.59 -11.94
C LEU A 303 -4.95 -16.19 -10.56
N GLN A 304 -6.05 -15.76 -9.93
CA GLN A 304 -6.51 -16.32 -8.66
C GLN A 304 -6.96 -17.77 -8.80
N ASN A 305 -7.74 -18.13 -9.83
CA ASN A 305 -8.14 -19.51 -10.08
C ASN A 305 -6.91 -20.40 -10.35
N GLN A 306 -5.97 -19.94 -11.19
CA GLN A 306 -4.70 -20.65 -11.43
C GLN A 306 -3.89 -20.85 -10.15
N SER A 307 -3.94 -19.88 -9.23
CA SER A 307 -3.24 -19.97 -7.95
C SER A 307 -3.94 -20.91 -6.97
N LEU A 308 -5.28 -20.95 -6.98
CA LEU A 308 -6.07 -21.91 -6.20
C LEU A 308 -5.82 -23.34 -6.66
N ILE A 309 -5.75 -23.59 -7.97
CA ILE A 309 -5.36 -24.89 -8.54
C ILE A 309 -4.00 -25.31 -7.99
N LYS A 310 -2.98 -24.46 -8.09
CA LYS A 310 -1.62 -24.74 -7.57
C LYS A 310 -1.59 -25.02 -6.08
N ILE A 311 -2.47 -24.40 -5.29
CA ILE A 311 -2.56 -24.65 -3.85
C ILE A 311 -3.27 -25.99 -3.61
N ALA A 312 -4.36 -26.29 -4.32
CA ALA A 312 -5.09 -27.54 -4.23
C ALA A 312 -4.21 -28.74 -4.60
N GLU A 313 -3.45 -28.67 -5.70
CA GLU A 313 -2.49 -29.70 -6.12
C GLU A 313 -1.47 -30.02 -5.03
N LYS A 314 -0.97 -28.99 -4.32
CA LYS A 314 -0.04 -29.16 -3.18
C LYS A 314 -0.70 -29.84 -1.98
N LEU A 315 -2.03 -29.74 -1.85
CA LEU A 315 -2.81 -30.32 -0.74
C LEU A 315 -3.37 -31.72 -1.05
N GLN A 316 -3.47 -32.09 -2.34
CA GLN A 316 -4.14 -33.30 -2.87
C GLN A 316 -3.60 -34.62 -2.29
N ASN A 317 -2.35 -34.66 -1.83
CA ASN A 317 -1.77 -35.82 -1.11
C ASN A 317 -2.20 -35.87 0.37
N GLY A 318 -3.45 -35.52 0.70
CA GLY A 318 -3.94 -35.38 2.07
C GLY A 318 -5.39 -35.76 2.25
N GLU A 319 -5.93 -35.45 3.43
CA GLU A 319 -7.38 -35.50 3.68
C GLU A 319 -8.13 -34.64 2.65
N LYS A 320 -9.36 -35.05 2.29
CA LYS A 320 -10.21 -34.32 1.33
C LYS A 320 -9.66 -34.23 -0.10
N LYS A 321 -8.84 -35.21 -0.50
CA LYS A 321 -8.32 -35.35 -1.88
C LYS A 321 -9.42 -35.14 -2.93
N ASP A 322 -10.54 -35.85 -2.82
CA ASP A 322 -11.63 -35.77 -3.79
C ASP A 322 -12.28 -34.36 -3.84
N GLU A 323 -12.30 -33.63 -2.72
CA GLU A 323 -12.78 -32.23 -2.68
C GLU A 323 -11.81 -31.31 -3.45
N TYR A 324 -10.50 -31.52 -3.28
CA TYR A 324 -9.49 -30.74 -4.01
C TYR A 324 -9.49 -31.06 -5.50
N GLU A 325 -9.69 -32.32 -5.89
CA GLU A 325 -9.81 -32.72 -7.30
C GLU A 325 -11.02 -32.06 -7.98
N ALA A 326 -12.20 -32.12 -7.34
CA ALA A 326 -13.39 -31.46 -7.86
C ALA A 326 -13.21 -29.93 -7.98
N ASP A 327 -12.56 -29.32 -6.99
CA ASP A 327 -12.26 -27.88 -7.03
C ASP A 327 -11.28 -27.51 -8.16
N ILE A 328 -10.26 -28.33 -8.40
CA ILE A 328 -9.30 -28.16 -9.50
C ILE A 328 -10.05 -28.13 -10.83
N ASP A 329 -10.91 -29.12 -11.08
CA ASP A 329 -11.73 -29.19 -12.30
C ASP A 329 -12.66 -27.97 -12.43
N GLU A 330 -13.31 -27.56 -11.34
CA GLU A 330 -14.16 -26.35 -11.32
C GLU A 330 -13.36 -25.09 -11.71
N PHE A 331 -12.16 -24.92 -11.15
CA PHE A 331 -11.31 -23.76 -11.45
C PHE A 331 -10.72 -23.79 -12.86
N HIS A 332 -10.45 -24.98 -13.42
CA HIS A 332 -10.07 -25.12 -14.82
C HIS A 332 -11.19 -24.66 -15.75
N ASN A 333 -12.41 -25.20 -15.58
CA ASN A 333 -13.58 -24.83 -16.38
C ASN A 333 -13.88 -23.32 -16.30
N LYS A 334 -13.81 -22.74 -15.10
CA LYS A 334 -13.96 -21.30 -14.88
C LYS A 334 -12.93 -20.47 -15.62
N ASN A 335 -11.68 -20.91 -15.65
CA ASN A 335 -10.62 -20.22 -16.37
C ASN A 335 -10.81 -20.29 -17.88
N GLU A 336 -11.15 -21.45 -18.41
CA GLU A 336 -11.44 -21.62 -19.84
C GLU A 336 -12.57 -20.68 -20.27
N GLU A 337 -13.71 -20.71 -19.57
CA GLU A 337 -14.84 -19.82 -19.83
C GLU A 337 -14.42 -18.34 -19.78
N LEU A 338 -13.70 -17.93 -18.73
CA LEU A 338 -13.31 -16.54 -18.55
C LEU A 338 -12.30 -16.08 -19.60
N VAL A 339 -11.34 -16.93 -19.98
CA VAL A 339 -10.36 -16.64 -21.03
C VAL A 339 -11.06 -16.46 -22.37
N GLU A 340 -12.01 -17.31 -22.73
CA GLU A 340 -12.81 -17.14 -23.94
C GLU A 340 -13.55 -15.80 -23.97
N LEU A 341 -14.15 -15.40 -22.84
CA LEU A 341 -14.82 -14.11 -22.72
C LEU A 341 -13.85 -12.92 -22.83
N ILE A 342 -12.67 -13.01 -22.21
CA ILE A 342 -11.62 -12.00 -22.32
C ILE A 342 -11.18 -11.86 -23.77
N GLN A 343 -10.92 -12.97 -24.45
CA GLN A 343 -10.53 -12.99 -25.86
C GLN A 343 -11.61 -12.39 -26.77
N LYS A 344 -12.87 -12.71 -26.50
CA LYS A 344 -14.00 -12.22 -27.30
C LYS A 344 -14.24 -10.72 -27.15
N TYR A 345 -14.26 -10.21 -25.92
CA TYR A 345 -14.73 -8.86 -25.64
C TYR A 345 -13.62 -7.85 -25.39
N LEU A 346 -12.52 -8.28 -24.77
CA LEU A 346 -11.50 -7.34 -24.25
C LEU A 346 -10.29 -7.22 -25.18
N TRP A 347 -9.98 -8.24 -25.99
CA TRP A 347 -8.96 -8.11 -27.02
C TRP A 347 -9.42 -7.22 -28.17
N ASP A 348 -8.62 -6.24 -28.55
CA ASP A 348 -8.90 -5.34 -29.67
C ASP A 348 -7.94 -5.58 -30.83
N GLU A 349 -8.47 -6.06 -31.96
CA GLU A 349 -7.66 -6.44 -33.12
C GLU A 349 -7.03 -5.25 -33.84
N ASP A 350 -7.60 -4.05 -33.75
CA ASP A 350 -7.06 -2.88 -34.44
C ASP A 350 -5.87 -2.30 -33.68
N THR A 351 -6.03 -2.08 -32.38
CA THR A 351 -4.97 -1.51 -31.53
C THR A 351 -3.91 -2.54 -31.15
N GLY A 352 -4.26 -3.83 -31.02
CA GLY A 352 -3.34 -4.86 -30.51
C GLY A 352 -3.16 -4.82 -29.00
N LEU A 353 -4.17 -4.30 -28.30
CA LEU A 353 -4.22 -4.16 -26.86
C LEU A 353 -5.42 -4.93 -26.29
N TYR A 354 -5.32 -5.32 -25.03
CA TYR A 354 -6.52 -5.65 -24.26
C TYR A 354 -7.08 -4.37 -23.63
N LEU A 355 -8.38 -4.14 -23.77
CA LEU A 355 -9.06 -2.92 -23.36
C LEU A 355 -10.27 -3.26 -22.49
N ASP A 356 -10.64 -2.32 -21.61
CA ASP A 356 -11.91 -2.40 -20.89
C ASP A 356 -13.08 -2.37 -21.88
N TYR A 357 -14.18 -3.03 -21.54
CA TYR A 357 -15.36 -3.11 -22.41
C TYR A 357 -16.63 -2.69 -21.68
N ASP A 358 -17.36 -1.74 -22.23
CA ASP A 358 -18.67 -1.34 -21.75
C ASP A 358 -19.75 -2.24 -22.35
N ILE A 359 -20.39 -3.06 -21.50
CA ILE A 359 -21.34 -4.09 -21.96
C ILE A 359 -22.66 -3.50 -22.47
N VAL A 360 -22.99 -2.28 -22.08
CA VAL A 360 -24.26 -1.63 -22.45
C VAL A 360 -24.08 -0.87 -23.76
N SER A 361 -23.01 -0.08 -23.91
CA SER A 361 -22.72 0.58 -25.19
C SER A 361 -22.13 -0.37 -26.23
N LYS A 362 -21.69 -1.56 -25.80
CA LYS A 362 -21.03 -2.59 -26.60
C LYS A 362 -19.78 -2.08 -27.29
N LYS A 363 -19.00 -1.26 -26.58
CA LYS A 363 -17.78 -0.62 -27.10
C LYS A 363 -16.62 -0.81 -26.12
N ARG A 364 -15.42 -0.97 -26.67
CA ARG A 364 -14.19 -0.91 -25.91
C ARG A 364 -13.86 0.53 -25.51
N ILE A 365 -13.29 0.69 -24.33
CA ILE A 365 -12.74 1.96 -23.85
C ILE A 365 -11.29 2.01 -24.32
N VAL A 366 -11.07 2.68 -25.46
CA VAL A 366 -9.76 2.75 -26.12
C VAL A 366 -8.87 3.78 -25.42
N ILE A 367 -8.20 3.34 -24.36
CA ILE A 367 -7.20 4.12 -23.60
C ILE A 367 -6.00 3.21 -23.33
N ASN A 368 -4.83 3.59 -23.81
CA ASN A 368 -3.62 2.78 -23.74
C ASN A 368 -2.97 2.89 -22.35
N THR A 369 -3.35 1.97 -21.46
CA THR A 369 -2.86 1.91 -20.08
C THR A 369 -2.07 0.63 -19.82
N ILE A 370 -1.30 0.63 -18.73
CA ILE A 370 -0.52 -0.54 -18.32
C ILE A 370 -1.38 -1.79 -18.06
N ALA A 371 -2.67 -1.62 -17.76
CA ALA A 371 -3.62 -2.71 -17.54
C ALA A 371 -3.80 -3.60 -18.78
N SER A 372 -3.55 -3.07 -19.98
CA SER A 372 -3.60 -3.83 -21.25
C SER A 372 -2.60 -4.99 -21.31
N PHE A 373 -1.54 -4.93 -20.47
CA PHE A 373 -0.45 -5.91 -20.46
C PHE A 373 -0.55 -6.91 -19.31
N PHE A 374 -1.43 -6.68 -18.33
CA PHE A 374 -1.62 -7.62 -17.23
C PHE A 374 -2.01 -9.02 -17.69
N PRO A 375 -2.81 -9.22 -18.77
CA PRO A 375 -3.10 -10.57 -19.29
C PRO A 375 -1.87 -11.46 -19.51
N LEU A 376 -0.69 -10.88 -19.77
CA LEU A 376 0.56 -11.63 -19.93
C LEU A 376 0.92 -12.46 -18.68
N VAL A 377 0.69 -11.94 -17.46
CA VAL A 377 1.08 -12.66 -16.22
C VAL A 377 0.24 -13.92 -15.98
N ALA A 378 -0.97 -13.94 -16.54
CA ALA A 378 -1.91 -15.05 -16.46
C ALA A 378 -1.90 -15.94 -17.71
N GLU A 379 -0.96 -15.71 -18.65
CA GLU A 379 -0.80 -16.49 -19.89
C GLU A 379 -2.06 -16.51 -20.77
N ILE A 380 -2.84 -15.42 -20.73
CA ILE A 380 -4.10 -15.30 -21.50
C ILE A 380 -3.83 -15.04 -23.01
N PRO A 381 -2.91 -14.13 -23.40
CA PRO A 381 -2.64 -13.88 -24.81
C PRO A 381 -2.11 -15.11 -25.57
N THR A 382 -2.52 -15.28 -26.82
CA THR A 382 -1.79 -16.16 -27.75
C THR A 382 -0.40 -15.61 -28.05
N GLU A 383 0.51 -16.42 -28.58
CA GLU A 383 1.85 -15.97 -28.98
C GLU A 383 1.84 -14.75 -29.92
N ASN A 384 0.86 -14.69 -30.84
CA ASN A 384 0.73 -13.56 -31.76
C ASN A 384 0.24 -12.29 -31.05
N GLN A 385 -0.75 -12.41 -30.16
CA GLN A 385 -1.23 -11.29 -29.36
C GLN A 385 -0.13 -10.79 -28.40
N ALA A 386 0.61 -11.70 -27.77
CA ALA A 386 1.75 -11.37 -26.92
C ALA A 386 2.82 -10.60 -27.71
N LYS A 387 3.17 -11.02 -28.94
CA LYS A 387 4.09 -10.27 -29.81
C LYS A 387 3.60 -8.85 -30.08
N ARG A 388 2.30 -8.65 -30.30
CA ARG A 388 1.71 -7.31 -30.50
C ARG A 388 1.81 -6.45 -29.24
N LEU A 389 1.44 -7.00 -28.09
CA LEU A 389 1.60 -6.34 -26.79
C LEU A 389 3.06 -5.96 -26.51
N ILE A 390 4.00 -6.88 -26.75
CA ILE A 390 5.43 -6.65 -26.55
C ILE A 390 5.94 -5.53 -27.46
N LYS A 391 5.42 -5.39 -28.68
CA LYS A 391 5.79 -4.28 -29.58
C LYS A 391 5.43 -2.91 -28.99
N HIS A 392 4.29 -2.78 -28.30
CA HIS A 392 3.95 -1.57 -27.55
C HIS A 392 4.93 -1.34 -26.39
N LEU A 393 5.25 -2.41 -25.65
CA LEU A 393 6.20 -2.34 -24.54
C LEU A 393 7.60 -1.88 -24.97
N GLU A 394 8.07 -2.33 -26.13
CA GLU A 394 9.38 -1.98 -26.70
C GLU A 394 9.43 -0.55 -27.28
N SER A 395 8.28 0.08 -27.53
CA SER A 395 8.22 1.42 -28.15
C SER A 395 8.68 2.52 -27.17
N PRO A 396 9.69 3.34 -27.53
CA PRO A 396 10.13 4.46 -26.71
C PRO A 396 9.11 5.61 -26.66
N TYR A 397 8.12 5.60 -27.55
CA TYR A 397 7.02 6.56 -27.60
C TYR A 397 5.81 6.11 -26.77
N GLU A 398 5.89 4.93 -26.14
CA GLU A 398 4.82 4.39 -25.30
C GLU A 398 5.36 4.05 -23.92
N TYR A 399 5.98 2.87 -23.77
CA TYR A 399 6.35 2.32 -22.46
C TYR A 399 7.85 2.14 -22.23
N ASN A 400 8.67 2.16 -23.29
CA ASN A 400 10.12 1.99 -23.21
C ASN A 400 10.84 3.33 -22.92
N THR A 401 10.49 3.96 -21.80
CA THR A 401 11.04 5.26 -21.40
C THR A 401 12.32 5.10 -20.55
N LYS A 402 12.90 6.19 -20.02
CA LYS A 402 14.09 6.10 -19.13
C LYS A 402 13.85 5.20 -17.92
N ILE A 403 12.71 5.36 -17.26
CA ILE A 403 12.20 4.43 -16.23
C ILE A 403 10.96 3.79 -16.88
N PRO A 404 11.07 2.56 -17.42
CA PRO A 404 10.04 2.02 -18.30
C PRO A 404 8.75 1.68 -17.56
N LEU A 405 7.70 1.40 -18.34
CA LEU A 405 6.37 0.97 -17.88
C LEU A 405 5.57 2.06 -17.13
N PRO A 406 5.36 3.25 -17.72
CA PRO A 406 4.37 4.21 -17.22
C PRO A 406 2.97 3.61 -17.14
N SER A 407 2.14 4.11 -16.22
CA SER A 407 0.75 3.65 -16.05
C SER A 407 -0.14 3.94 -17.27
N VAL A 408 0.24 4.94 -18.09
CA VAL A 408 -0.39 5.32 -19.36
C VAL A 408 0.71 5.49 -20.40
N ALA A 409 0.49 5.06 -21.65
CA ALA A 409 1.47 5.24 -22.72
C ALA A 409 1.80 6.72 -22.95
N LEU A 410 3.07 7.06 -23.21
CA LEU A 410 3.48 8.45 -23.44
C LEU A 410 2.74 9.15 -24.60
N ASN A 411 2.36 8.40 -25.63
CA ASN A 411 1.64 8.92 -26.79
C ASN A 411 0.11 8.96 -26.62
N ASP A 412 -0.43 8.45 -25.51
CA ASP A 412 -1.86 8.53 -25.25
C ASP A 412 -2.23 9.96 -24.83
N LYS A 413 -3.32 10.48 -25.39
CA LYS A 413 -3.81 11.82 -25.05
C LYS A 413 -4.18 11.98 -23.57
N ASN A 414 -4.31 10.91 -22.80
CA ASN A 414 -4.62 10.96 -21.37
C ASN A 414 -3.37 10.92 -20.48
N PHE A 415 -2.17 10.87 -21.07
CA PHE A 415 -0.92 10.89 -20.30
C PHE A 415 -0.74 12.22 -19.55
N GLU A 416 -0.53 12.12 -18.24
CA GLU A 416 -0.28 13.21 -17.31
C GLU A 416 0.66 12.73 -16.19
N LYS A 417 1.45 13.63 -15.59
CA LYS A 417 2.35 13.31 -14.47
C LYS A 417 1.60 13.32 -13.13
N ASP A 418 0.45 12.67 -13.10
CA ASP A 418 -0.44 12.61 -11.94
C ASP A 418 -0.84 11.16 -11.66
N MET A 419 -0.39 10.62 -10.52
CA MET A 419 -0.79 9.31 -9.98
C MET A 419 -0.87 8.19 -11.04
N TRP A 420 -2.07 7.69 -11.38
CA TRP A 420 -2.31 6.58 -12.31
C TRP A 420 -2.55 7.02 -13.77
N ARG A 421 -2.16 8.26 -14.10
CA ARG A 421 -2.33 8.86 -15.43
C ARG A 421 -1.03 8.96 -16.23
N GLY A 422 0.06 8.36 -15.77
CA GLY A 422 1.34 8.42 -16.46
C GLY A 422 2.54 7.96 -15.64
N PRO A 423 2.70 8.34 -14.36
CA PRO A 423 3.81 7.89 -13.54
C PRO A 423 4.01 6.37 -13.51
N ILE A 424 5.25 5.95 -13.22
CA ILE A 424 5.61 4.54 -13.10
C ILE A 424 5.33 4.04 -11.69
N TRP A 425 4.60 2.94 -11.59
CA TRP A 425 4.31 2.25 -10.34
C TRP A 425 4.97 0.87 -10.32
N VAL A 426 5.89 0.65 -9.39
CA VAL A 426 6.76 -0.54 -9.37
C VAL A 426 5.97 -1.85 -9.30
N ASN A 427 4.86 -1.88 -8.56
CA ASN A 427 4.01 -3.06 -8.41
C ASN A 427 3.33 -3.47 -9.73
N THR A 428 2.79 -2.51 -10.51
CA THR A 428 2.16 -2.80 -11.81
C THR A 428 3.19 -3.10 -12.88
N ALA A 429 4.33 -2.41 -12.86
CA ALA A 429 5.47 -2.72 -13.72
C ALA A 429 6.00 -4.15 -13.45
N TYR A 430 6.04 -4.57 -12.18
CA TYR A 430 6.42 -5.92 -11.80
C TYR A 430 5.49 -6.99 -12.39
N LEU A 431 4.17 -6.76 -12.43
CA LEU A 431 3.23 -7.68 -13.09
C LEU A 431 3.55 -7.85 -14.58
N VAL A 432 3.84 -6.74 -15.29
CA VAL A 432 4.22 -6.79 -16.71
C VAL A 432 5.54 -7.53 -16.91
N ILE A 433 6.55 -7.26 -16.07
CA ILE A 433 7.85 -7.97 -16.09
C ILE A 433 7.65 -9.47 -15.89
N LYS A 434 6.77 -9.88 -14.96
CA LYS A 434 6.40 -11.28 -14.78
C LYS A 434 5.65 -11.86 -15.96
N GLY A 435 4.80 -11.09 -16.61
CA GLY A 435 4.20 -11.46 -17.88
C GLY A 435 5.22 -11.69 -18.99
N LEU A 436 6.21 -10.81 -19.14
CA LEU A 436 7.29 -10.99 -20.13
C LEU A 436 8.08 -12.28 -19.90
N GLU A 437 8.31 -12.67 -18.64
CA GLU A 437 8.96 -13.95 -18.30
C GLU A 437 8.14 -15.16 -18.76
N LYS A 438 6.80 -15.09 -18.71
CA LYS A 438 5.91 -16.17 -19.19
C LYS A 438 6.06 -16.45 -20.68
N TYR A 439 6.26 -15.38 -21.46
CA TYR A 439 6.50 -15.45 -22.90
C TYR A 439 8.00 -15.48 -23.24
N GLN A 440 8.85 -15.91 -22.31
CA GLN A 440 10.28 -16.13 -22.51
C GLN A 440 11.05 -14.89 -23.01
N ARG A 441 10.53 -13.67 -22.75
CA ARG A 441 11.18 -12.40 -23.07
C ARG A 441 12.13 -11.96 -21.96
N TYR A 442 13.01 -12.88 -21.55
CA TYR A 442 13.90 -12.69 -20.39
C TYR A 442 14.84 -11.49 -20.53
N LYS A 443 15.33 -11.22 -21.75
CA LYS A 443 16.21 -10.07 -22.00
C LYS A 443 15.49 -8.74 -21.74
N LEU A 444 14.28 -8.58 -22.29
CA LEU A 444 13.48 -7.37 -22.11
C LEU A 444 13.01 -7.22 -20.65
N SER A 445 12.56 -8.33 -20.06
CA SER A 445 12.17 -8.38 -18.64
C SER A 445 13.31 -7.94 -17.71
N GLY A 446 14.51 -8.51 -17.88
CA GLY A 446 15.68 -8.15 -17.07
C GLY A 446 16.15 -6.72 -17.29
N GLU A 447 16.04 -6.21 -18.52
CA GLU A 447 16.41 -4.85 -18.87
C GLU A 447 15.44 -3.82 -18.26
N PHE A 448 14.12 -4.06 -18.33
CA PHE A 448 13.12 -3.23 -17.65
C PHE A 448 13.29 -3.26 -16.13
N ALA A 449 13.46 -4.45 -15.55
CA ALA A 449 13.71 -4.59 -14.11
C ALA A 449 14.94 -3.79 -13.67
N PHE A 450 16.05 -3.89 -14.43
CA PHE A 450 17.27 -3.15 -14.14
C PHE A 450 17.06 -1.63 -14.21
N ARG A 451 16.43 -1.10 -15.27
CA ARG A 451 16.20 0.35 -15.39
C ARG A 451 15.23 0.89 -14.35
N ILE A 452 14.19 0.14 -14.00
CA ILE A 452 13.26 0.53 -12.92
C ILE A 452 14.02 0.60 -11.60
N ILE A 453 14.72 -0.47 -11.23
CA ILE A 453 15.49 -0.53 -9.98
C ILE A 453 16.52 0.61 -9.92
N LYS A 454 17.27 0.81 -11.01
CA LYS A 454 18.28 1.86 -11.10
C LYS A 454 17.65 3.25 -10.96
N GLY A 455 16.56 3.53 -11.67
CA GLY A 455 15.85 4.82 -11.58
C GLY A 455 15.31 5.09 -10.18
N VAL A 456 14.68 4.09 -9.56
CA VAL A 456 14.18 4.18 -8.18
C VAL A 456 15.31 4.47 -7.19
N PHE A 457 16.44 3.77 -7.30
CA PHE A 457 17.56 3.94 -6.39
C PHE A 457 18.36 5.22 -6.64
N GLU A 458 18.45 5.70 -7.88
CA GLU A 458 18.98 7.03 -8.17
C GLU A 458 18.11 8.12 -7.55
N THR A 459 16.78 8.01 -7.65
CA THR A 459 15.85 8.93 -6.98
C THR A 459 16.04 8.88 -5.46
N TRP A 460 16.09 7.69 -4.87
CA TRP A 460 16.36 7.55 -3.43
C TRP A 460 17.70 8.16 -3.01
N LYS A 461 18.77 7.94 -3.80
CA LYS A 461 20.09 8.49 -3.50
C LYS A 461 20.12 10.02 -3.51
N ASN A 462 19.32 10.63 -4.39
CA ASN A 462 19.25 12.08 -4.55
C ASN A 462 18.30 12.75 -3.56
N GLU A 463 17.15 12.14 -3.28
CA GLU A 463 16.06 12.74 -2.51
C GLU A 463 15.97 12.22 -1.06
N GLY A 464 16.65 11.11 -0.75
CA GLY A 464 16.68 10.49 0.57
C GLY A 464 15.45 9.65 0.92
N SER A 465 14.53 9.39 -0.02
CA SER A 465 13.32 8.62 0.22
C SER A 465 12.87 7.78 -0.99
N PHE A 466 12.05 6.77 -0.71
CA PHE A 466 11.33 6.01 -1.72
C PHE A 466 9.93 6.59 -1.90
N TYR A 467 9.50 6.73 -3.13
CA TYR A 467 8.18 7.24 -3.48
C TYR A 467 7.28 6.12 -4.01
N GLU A 468 5.98 6.37 -3.96
CA GLU A 468 4.94 5.45 -4.41
C GLU A 468 5.00 5.24 -5.94
N PHE A 469 5.36 6.31 -6.67
CA PHE A 469 5.53 6.34 -8.11
C PHE A 469 6.66 7.28 -8.54
N TYR A 470 7.12 7.14 -9.78
CA TYR A 470 8.30 7.80 -10.34
C TYR A 470 8.01 8.48 -11.68
#